data_AF-A0A969BXF5-F1
#
_entry.id   AF-A0A969BXF5-F1
#
_cell.length_a   1.000
_cell.length_b   1.000
_cell.length_c   1.000
_cell.angle_alpha   90.00
_cell.angle_beta   90.00
_cell.angle_gamma   90.00
#
_symmetry.space_group_name_H-M   'P 1'
#
loop_
_entity.id
_entity.type
_entity.pdbx_description
1 polymer ?
#
loop_
_entity_poly.entity_id
_entity_poly.type
_entity_poly.pdbx_seq_one_letter_code
_entity_poly.pdbx_strand_id
1 'polypeptide(L)'
;MAKNVLALSSLLLALCLTPLQAQSITIAVAGDIACTAQAEKTSSDCYMLETSDLILREQVGAVLALGDLQYPDGALSDFQSSYDKTWGRFKDITYPSPGNHEYHTENATGYFDYFGAVAGDPSKGYYSIVIGTLAYSFAKFKLCV
;
A
#
# COMPACT_ATOMS: atom_id res chain seq x y z
N MET A 1 -27.52 56.92 46.62
CA MET A 1 -26.84 57.14 45.33
C MET A 1 -25.70 56.13 45.22
N ALA A 2 -25.97 54.93 44.69
CA ALA A 2 -24.97 53.89 44.52
C ALA A 2 -24.29 54.06 43.15
N LYS A 3 -22.96 54.04 43.13
CA LYS A 3 -22.12 54.23 41.94
C LYS A 3 -22.05 52.90 41.18
N ASN A 4 -22.53 52.88 39.93
CA ASN A 4 -22.33 51.76 39.01
C ASN A 4 -20.88 51.79 38.49
N VAL A 5 -20.09 50.80 38.86
CA VAL A 5 -18.79 50.51 38.24
C VAL A 5 -19.06 49.53 37.09
N LEU A 6 -18.88 50.00 35.85
CA LEU A 6 -18.88 49.15 34.67
C LEU A 6 -17.58 48.34 34.66
N ALA A 7 -17.67 47.02 34.89
CA ALA A 7 -16.58 46.10 34.66
C ALA A 7 -16.49 45.83 33.15
N LEU A 8 -15.41 46.29 32.49
CA LEU A 8 -15.06 45.83 31.15
C LEU A 8 -14.67 44.36 31.25
N SER A 9 -15.46 43.48 30.65
CA SER A 9 -15.08 42.08 30.43
C SER A 9 -14.05 42.01 29.31
N SER A 10 -12.79 41.81 29.69
CA SER A 10 -11.71 41.43 28.78
C SER A 10 -12.02 40.06 28.19
N LEU A 11 -12.36 40.03 26.90
CA LEU A 11 -12.45 38.81 26.10
C LEU A 11 -11.01 38.28 25.90
N LEU A 12 -10.56 37.39 26.79
CA LEU A 12 -9.34 36.62 26.56
C LEU A 12 -9.60 35.68 25.39
N LEU A 13 -9.05 36.01 24.23
CA LEU A 13 -8.93 35.09 23.11
C LEU A 13 -7.89 34.03 23.49
N ALA A 14 -8.34 32.96 24.15
CA ALA A 14 -7.52 31.77 24.35
C ALA A 14 -7.28 31.14 22.97
N LEU A 15 -6.15 31.50 22.33
CA LEU A 15 -5.57 30.69 21.28
C LEU A 15 -5.23 29.34 21.90
N CYS A 16 -6.17 28.41 21.78
CA CYS A 16 -5.95 27.01 22.11
C CYS A 16 -4.88 26.51 21.13
N LEU A 17 -3.62 26.45 21.60
CA LEU A 17 -2.56 25.72 20.92
C LEU A 17 -2.92 24.24 21.00
N THR A 18 -3.76 23.77 20.08
CA THR A 18 -3.92 22.32 19.87
C THR A 18 -2.55 21.80 19.47
N PRO A 19 -1.93 20.88 20.23
CA PRO A 19 -0.70 20.25 19.80
C PRO A 19 -0.96 19.60 18.45
N LEU A 20 -0.03 19.75 17.50
CA LEU A 20 -0.10 19.05 16.22
C LEU A 20 -0.09 17.55 16.55
N GLN A 21 -1.26 16.92 16.49
CA GLN A 21 -1.38 15.49 16.75
C GLN A 21 -0.62 14.79 15.62
N ALA A 22 0.45 14.07 15.96
CA ALA A 22 1.18 13.27 15.00
C ALA A 22 0.19 12.28 14.37
N GLN A 23 -0.09 12.44 13.08
CA GLN A 23 -1.00 11.57 12.37
C GLN A 23 -0.33 10.20 12.27
N SER A 24 -0.86 9.21 13.00
CA SER A 24 -0.41 7.83 12.88
C SER A 24 -0.88 7.28 11.54
N ILE A 25 0.03 6.66 10.78
CA ILE A 25 -0.32 5.92 9.58
C ILE A 25 -0.21 4.42 9.86
N THR A 26 -1.27 3.68 9.53
CA THR A 26 -1.23 2.21 9.50
C THR A 26 -0.85 1.78 8.09
N ILE A 27 0.12 0.87 7.98
CA ILE A 27 0.62 0.32 6.73
C ILE A 27 0.38 -1.19 6.74
N ALA A 28 -0.36 -1.71 5.77
CA ALA A 28 -0.46 -3.16 5.55
C ALA A 28 0.71 -3.64 4.69
N VAL A 29 1.20 -4.85 4.97
CA VAL A 29 2.36 -5.43 4.28
C VAL A 29 2.08 -6.90 4.01
N ALA A 30 2.20 -7.34 2.75
CA ALA A 30 2.18 -8.77 2.40
C ALA A 30 2.90 -9.03 1.07
N GLY A 31 3.33 -10.26 0.85
CA GLY A 31 3.75 -10.84 -0.43
C GLY A 31 3.01 -12.16 -0.66
N ASP A 32 3.36 -12.89 -1.72
CA ASP A 32 2.82 -14.23 -2.02
C ASP A 32 1.27 -14.24 -2.08
N ILE A 33 0.73 -13.41 -2.98
CA ILE A 33 -0.65 -12.92 -2.85
C ILE A 33 -1.66 -13.71 -3.67
N ALA A 34 -1.71 -13.49 -4.99
CA ALA A 34 -2.86 -13.88 -5.80
C ALA A 34 -2.58 -15.15 -6.59
N CYS A 35 -3.48 -16.11 -6.47
CA CYS A 35 -3.56 -17.23 -7.41
C CYS A 35 -4.17 -16.78 -8.74
N THR A 36 -4.26 -17.68 -9.73
CA THR A 36 -5.01 -17.42 -10.97
C THR A 36 -6.53 -17.41 -10.72
N ALA A 37 -7.29 -16.85 -11.65
CA ALA A 37 -8.75 -16.82 -11.57
C ALA A 37 -9.42 -18.21 -11.60
N GLN A 38 -8.68 -19.24 -12.05
CA GLN A 38 -9.15 -20.63 -12.13
C GLN A 38 -8.64 -21.49 -10.97
N ALA A 39 -7.80 -20.94 -10.09
CA ALA A 39 -7.27 -21.69 -8.96
C ALA A 39 -8.35 -21.88 -7.90
N GLU A 40 -8.53 -23.13 -7.47
CA GLU A 40 -9.40 -23.45 -6.36
C GLU A 40 -8.72 -23.15 -5.03
N LYS A 41 -9.47 -22.54 -4.11
CA LYS A 41 -8.99 -22.32 -2.75
C LYS A 41 -8.81 -23.65 -2.02
N THR A 42 -7.66 -23.87 -1.42
CA THR A 42 -7.36 -25.07 -0.62
C THR A 42 -7.37 -24.77 0.87
N SER A 43 -7.03 -25.75 1.71
CA SER A 43 -6.80 -25.52 3.13
C SER A 43 -5.63 -24.56 3.41
N SER A 44 -4.69 -24.41 2.46
CA SER A 44 -3.46 -23.63 2.64
C SER A 44 -3.21 -22.54 1.60
N ASP A 45 -3.93 -22.53 0.47
CA ASP A 45 -3.62 -21.68 -0.68
C ASP A 45 -4.82 -20.84 -1.15
N CYS A 46 -4.51 -19.76 -1.87
CA CYS A 46 -5.47 -18.87 -2.53
C CYS A 46 -6.44 -18.12 -1.60
N TYR A 47 -5.94 -17.70 -0.44
CA TYR A 47 -6.66 -16.84 0.52
C TYR A 47 -6.61 -15.34 0.15
N MET A 48 -6.39 -15.02 -1.13
CA MET A 48 -6.16 -13.65 -1.60
C MET A 48 -7.32 -12.70 -1.29
N LEU A 49 -8.57 -13.20 -1.31
CA LEU A 49 -9.76 -12.41 -0.95
C LEU A 49 -9.81 -12.15 0.56
N GLU A 50 -9.60 -13.18 1.37
CA GLU A 50 -9.68 -13.09 2.83
C GLU A 50 -8.56 -12.24 3.43
N THR A 51 -7.35 -12.34 2.89
CA THR A 51 -6.22 -11.49 3.32
C THR A 51 -6.46 -10.04 2.96
N SER A 52 -7.05 -9.76 1.79
CA SER A 52 -7.43 -8.39 1.45
C SER A 52 -8.66 -7.90 2.24
N ASP A 53 -9.56 -8.77 2.68
CA ASP A 53 -10.67 -8.39 3.59
C ASP A 53 -10.19 -8.05 5.01
N LEU A 54 -9.05 -8.59 5.46
CA LEU A 54 -8.39 -8.13 6.69
C LEU A 54 -7.94 -6.67 6.54
N ILE A 55 -7.31 -6.32 5.43
CA ILE A 55 -6.79 -4.96 5.18
C ILE A 55 -7.92 -3.94 5.09
N LEU A 56 -9.05 -4.28 4.45
CA LEU A 56 -10.21 -3.39 4.40
C LEU A 56 -10.74 -3.01 5.78
N ARG A 57 -10.70 -3.95 6.75
CA ARG A 57 -11.22 -3.71 8.10
C ARG A 57 -10.35 -2.76 8.92
N GLU A 58 -9.04 -2.72 8.63
CA GLU A 58 -8.08 -1.90 9.36
C GLU A 58 -7.97 -0.44 8.84
N GLN A 59 -8.62 -0.10 7.72
CA GLN A 59 -8.60 1.24 7.12
C GLN A 59 -7.17 1.82 6.98
N VAL A 60 -6.29 1.05 6.35
CA VAL A 60 -4.87 1.42 6.22
C VAL A 60 -4.65 2.63 5.31
N GLY A 61 -3.59 3.38 5.57
CA GLY A 61 -3.19 4.54 4.75
C GLY A 61 -2.22 4.21 3.61
N ALA A 62 -1.59 3.02 3.65
CA ALA A 62 -0.72 2.53 2.60
C ALA A 62 -0.62 1.00 2.62
N VAL A 63 -0.27 0.41 1.48
CA VAL A 63 0.02 -1.02 1.32
C VAL A 63 1.42 -1.18 0.73
N LEU A 64 2.27 -1.99 1.36
CA LEU A 64 3.53 -2.47 0.76
C LEU A 64 3.31 -3.90 0.26
N ALA A 65 3.34 -4.08 -1.06
CA ALA A 65 3.13 -5.38 -1.70
C ALA A 65 4.49 -5.99 -2.10
N LEU A 66 4.96 -6.99 -1.35
CA LEU A 66 6.35 -7.42 -1.25
C LEU A 66 6.73 -8.60 -2.17
N GLY A 67 6.36 -8.54 -3.46
CA GLY A 67 6.73 -9.56 -4.45
C GLY A 67 5.85 -10.80 -4.43
N ASP A 68 5.93 -11.55 -5.53
CA ASP A 68 5.10 -12.72 -5.83
C ASP A 68 3.62 -12.37 -5.70
N LEU A 69 3.26 -11.33 -6.45
CA LEU A 69 1.96 -10.67 -6.33
C LEU A 69 0.90 -11.44 -7.12
N GLN A 70 1.25 -11.93 -8.30
CA GLN A 70 0.35 -12.71 -9.14
C GLN A 70 1.04 -13.98 -9.67
N TYR A 71 0.57 -15.14 -9.20
CA TYR A 71 1.00 -16.45 -9.68
C TYR A 71 0.26 -16.85 -10.97
N PRO A 72 0.85 -17.77 -11.78
CA PRO A 72 2.19 -18.32 -11.60
C PRO A 72 3.28 -17.41 -12.17
N ASP A 73 2.98 -16.53 -13.11
CA ASP A 73 4.02 -15.91 -13.94
C ASP A 73 3.96 -14.37 -13.98
N GLY A 74 3.14 -13.73 -13.15
CA GLY A 74 2.97 -12.28 -13.15
C GLY A 74 2.47 -11.71 -14.49
N ALA A 75 1.73 -12.50 -15.27
CA ALA A 75 1.17 -12.06 -16.54
C ALA A 75 0.14 -10.94 -16.35
N LEU A 76 0.13 -9.96 -17.25
CA LEU A 76 -0.81 -8.83 -17.18
C LEU A 76 -2.28 -9.31 -17.17
N SER A 77 -2.59 -10.35 -17.94
CA SER A 77 -3.93 -10.95 -17.97
C SER A 77 -4.35 -11.52 -16.62
N ASP A 78 -3.41 -12.08 -15.85
CA ASP A 78 -3.69 -12.65 -14.54
C ASP A 78 -3.83 -11.55 -13.50
N PHE A 79 -2.99 -10.50 -13.59
CA PHE A 79 -3.17 -9.31 -12.78
C PHE A 79 -4.57 -8.70 -12.99
N GLN A 80 -5.02 -8.58 -14.24
CA GLN A 80 -6.34 -8.01 -14.56
C GLN A 80 -7.53 -8.93 -14.22
N SER A 81 -7.35 -10.25 -14.33
CA SER A 81 -8.44 -11.22 -14.13
C SER A 81 -8.54 -11.75 -12.71
N SER A 82 -7.46 -11.68 -11.91
CA SER A 82 -7.39 -12.23 -10.55
C SER A 82 -6.95 -11.22 -9.50
N TYR A 83 -5.70 -10.74 -9.53
CA TYR A 83 -5.18 -9.77 -8.53
C TYR A 83 -6.10 -8.54 -8.41
N ASP A 84 -6.51 -7.96 -9.54
CA ASP A 84 -7.36 -6.76 -9.63
C ASP A 84 -8.69 -6.94 -8.88
N LYS A 85 -9.23 -8.16 -8.85
CA LYS A 85 -10.52 -8.48 -8.22
C LYS A 85 -10.43 -8.65 -6.71
N THR A 86 -9.23 -8.76 -6.15
CA THR A 86 -9.01 -8.96 -4.71
C THR A 86 -8.11 -7.89 -4.13
N TRP A 87 -6.82 -7.92 -4.43
CA TRP A 87 -5.84 -6.95 -3.92
C TRP A 87 -5.77 -5.64 -4.73
N GLY A 88 -6.26 -5.63 -5.97
CA GLY A 88 -6.35 -4.44 -6.81
C GLY A 88 -7.17 -3.30 -6.19
N ARG A 89 -8.05 -3.60 -5.24
CA ARG A 89 -8.81 -2.58 -4.49
C ARG A 89 -7.93 -1.62 -3.68
N PHE A 90 -6.65 -1.93 -3.47
CA PHE A 90 -5.69 -1.06 -2.79
C PHE A 90 -4.73 -0.35 -3.73
N LYS A 91 -4.84 -0.54 -5.05
CA LYS A 91 -3.83 -0.11 -6.03
C LYS A 91 -3.41 1.35 -5.89
N ASP A 92 -4.35 2.25 -5.57
CA ASP A 92 -4.09 3.68 -5.40
C ASP A 92 -3.22 4.03 -4.19
N ILE A 93 -3.11 3.12 -3.22
CA ILE A 93 -2.30 3.26 -2.00
C ILE A 93 -1.21 2.18 -1.91
N THR A 94 -0.99 1.42 -2.99
CA THR A 94 -0.01 0.33 -3.04
C THR A 94 1.33 0.81 -3.55
N TYR A 95 2.39 0.43 -2.82
CA TYR A 95 3.79 0.56 -3.21
C TYR A 95 4.34 -0.86 -3.41
N PRO A 96 4.37 -1.34 -4.67
CA PRO A 96 4.65 -2.74 -4.97
C PRO A 96 6.14 -2.98 -5.25
N SER A 97 6.58 -4.21 -5.06
CA SER A 97 7.83 -4.72 -5.59
C SER A 97 7.58 -6.02 -6.37
N PRO A 98 8.27 -6.29 -7.49
CA PRO A 98 8.19 -7.58 -8.15
C PRO A 98 8.99 -8.64 -7.39
N GLY A 99 8.46 -9.85 -7.30
CA GLY A 99 9.15 -11.06 -6.84
C GLY A 99 9.70 -11.88 -8.01
N ASN A 100 10.10 -13.13 -7.75
CA ASN A 100 10.61 -13.99 -8.82
C ASN A 100 9.51 -14.42 -9.80
N HIS A 101 8.27 -14.60 -9.32
CA HIS A 101 7.15 -15.01 -10.17
C HIS A 101 6.82 -13.95 -11.22
N GLU A 102 7.00 -12.66 -10.92
CA GLU A 102 6.82 -11.60 -11.91
C GLU A 102 7.85 -11.67 -13.06
N TYR A 103 9.07 -12.16 -12.81
CA TYR A 103 10.12 -12.28 -13.83
C TYR A 103 10.00 -13.53 -14.71
N HIS A 104 8.94 -14.33 -14.55
CA HIS A 104 8.61 -15.36 -15.54
C HIS A 104 8.06 -14.75 -16.83
N THR A 105 7.52 -13.52 -16.76
CA THR A 105 7.38 -12.66 -17.95
C THR A 105 8.67 -11.92 -18.26
N GLU A 106 8.94 -11.68 -19.54
CA GLU A 106 10.14 -10.95 -19.96
C GLU A 106 10.19 -9.59 -19.25
N ASN A 107 11.29 -9.33 -18.53
CA ASN A 107 11.54 -8.12 -17.76
C ASN A 107 10.43 -7.73 -16.77
N ALA A 108 9.62 -8.69 -16.29
CA ALA A 108 8.45 -8.43 -15.45
C ALA A 108 7.45 -7.44 -16.09
N THR A 109 7.30 -7.50 -17.42
CA THR A 109 6.41 -6.59 -18.19
C THR A 109 4.99 -6.58 -17.66
N GLY A 110 4.42 -7.73 -17.29
CA GLY A 110 3.05 -7.78 -16.76
C GLY A 110 2.86 -7.00 -15.46
N TYR A 111 3.86 -7.05 -14.58
CA TYR A 111 3.90 -6.27 -13.34
C TYR A 111 4.03 -4.76 -13.59
N PHE A 112 4.97 -4.35 -14.45
CA PHE A 112 5.18 -2.93 -14.74
C PHE A 112 4.01 -2.33 -15.52
N ASP A 113 3.37 -3.09 -16.41
CA ASP A 113 2.19 -2.64 -17.13
C ASP A 113 0.98 -2.50 -16.19
N TYR A 114 0.82 -3.41 -15.22
CA TYR A 114 -0.27 -3.33 -14.26
C TYR A 114 -0.11 -2.16 -13.29
N PHE A 115 1.04 -2.02 -12.63
CA PHE A 115 1.26 -0.99 -11.61
C PHE A 115 1.68 0.38 -12.19
N GLY A 116 2.24 0.41 -13.39
CA GLY A 116 2.66 1.65 -14.03
C GLY A 116 3.74 2.39 -13.23
N ALA A 117 3.63 3.73 -13.17
CA ALA A 117 4.67 4.58 -12.58
C ALA A 117 4.95 4.30 -11.10
N VAL A 118 4.01 3.73 -10.34
CA VAL A 118 4.20 3.45 -8.90
C VAL A 118 5.21 2.32 -8.67
N ALA A 119 5.44 1.48 -9.67
CA ALA A 119 6.44 0.40 -9.64
C ALA A 119 7.89 0.92 -9.82
N GLY A 120 8.07 2.22 -10.01
CA GLY A 120 9.37 2.83 -10.28
C GLY A 120 9.81 2.67 -11.73
N ASP A 121 11.08 2.96 -11.98
CA ASP A 121 11.70 2.85 -13.30
C ASP A 121 11.95 1.37 -13.65
N PRO A 122 11.30 0.81 -14.69
CA PRO A 122 11.47 -0.59 -15.07
C PRO A 122 12.91 -0.97 -15.42
N SER A 123 13.74 -0.01 -15.86
CA SER A 123 15.16 -0.26 -16.16
C SER A 123 16.03 -0.46 -14.92
N LYS A 124 15.53 -0.05 -13.74
CA LYS A 124 16.23 -0.20 -12.45
C LYS A 124 15.71 -1.41 -11.68
N GLY A 125 14.39 -1.59 -11.64
CA GLY A 125 13.75 -2.62 -10.83
C GLY A 125 13.91 -2.40 -9.32
N TYR A 126 14.14 -1.17 -8.88
CA TYR A 126 14.20 -0.78 -7.47
C TYR A 126 13.81 0.69 -7.30
N TYR A 127 13.33 1.07 -6.11
CA TYR A 127 13.00 2.45 -5.77
C TYR A 127 12.93 2.66 -4.25
N SER A 128 12.87 3.93 -3.84
CA SER A 128 12.66 4.34 -2.45
C SER A 128 11.45 5.26 -2.37
N ILE A 129 10.73 5.16 -1.27
CA ILE A 129 9.56 5.98 -0.94
C ILE A 129 9.63 6.45 0.51
N VAL A 130 8.98 7.57 0.79
CA VAL A 130 8.74 8.07 2.13
C VAL A 130 7.22 8.12 2.35
N ILE A 131 6.74 7.40 3.35
CA ILE A 131 5.34 7.36 3.76
C ILE A 131 5.25 7.96 5.17
N GLY A 132 4.77 9.19 5.30
CA GLY A 132 4.81 9.92 6.57
C GLY A 132 6.26 10.09 7.04
N THR A 133 6.62 9.50 8.18
CA THR A 133 7.99 9.49 8.71
C THR A 133 8.76 8.21 8.42
N LEU A 134 8.13 7.23 7.74
CA LEU A 134 8.78 5.98 7.34
C LEU A 134 9.48 6.15 5.99
N ALA A 135 10.79 5.88 5.93
CA ALA A 135 11.50 5.66 4.68
C ALA A 135 11.55 4.14 4.39
N TYR A 136 11.05 3.74 3.22
CA TYR A 136 11.09 2.36 2.74
C TYR A 136 11.82 2.32 1.40
N SER A 137 12.68 1.32 1.23
CA SER A 137 13.41 1.08 -0.02
C SER A 137 13.19 -0.37 -0.43
N PHE A 138 12.67 -0.57 -1.64
CA PHE A 138 12.75 -1.85 -2.31
C PHE A 138 14.01 -1.87 -3.16
N ALA A 139 14.82 -2.91 -3.01
CA ALA A 139 15.99 -3.15 -3.82
C ALA A 139 15.90 -4.54 -4.47
N LYS A 140 16.04 -4.60 -5.79
CA LYS A 140 16.29 -5.86 -6.49
C LYS A 140 17.66 -6.36 -6.09
N PHE A 141 17.70 -7.35 -5.22
CA PHE A 141 18.91 -8.13 -4.98
C PHE A 141 19.09 -9.07 -6.16
N LYS A 142 20.03 -8.75 -7.04
CA LYS A 142 20.54 -9.72 -8.00
C LYS A 142 21.32 -10.75 -7.18
N LEU A 143 20.65 -11.81 -6.73
CA LEU A 143 21.37 -13.00 -6.28
C LEU A 143 22.22 -13.44 -7.46
N CYS A 144 23.54 -13.37 -7.30
CA CYS A 144 24.44 -14.09 -8.18
C CYS A 144 24.08 -15.57 -8.03
N VAL A 145 23.39 -16.11 -9.03
CA VAL A 145 23.34 -17.55 -9.31
C VAL A 145 24.35 -17.86 -10.39
#